data_AF-A0A848ZRS4-F1
#
_entry.id   AF-A0A848ZRS4-F1
#
_cell.length_a   1.000
_cell.length_b   1.000
_cell.length_c   1.000
_cell.angle_alpha   90.00
_cell.angle_beta   90.00
_cell.angle_gamma   90.00
#
_symmetry.space_group_name_H-M   'P 1'
#
loop_
_entity.id
_entity.type
_entity.pdbx_description
1 polymer ?
#
loop_
_entity_poly.entity_id
_entity_poly.type
_entity_poly.pdbx_seq_one_letter_code
_entity_poly.pdbx_strand_id
1 'polypeptide(L)'
;MKKTLLMVAFAMISTAAFAQKDSGFGIKAGLNYNKNGDLTEDVVNSADDIIKGADGKVGYHIGFWGKLDFPKLYVRPELVYTKTKSSYEVATSTNDYDISKLDIPVLLGYKIIGPL
;
A
#
# COMPACT_ATOMS: atom_id res chain seq x y z
N MET A 1 15.01 16.85 34.44
CA MET A 1 15.01 17.48 33.09
C MET A 1 16.27 17.16 32.29
N LYS A 2 17.49 17.40 32.79
CA LYS A 2 18.73 17.10 32.03
C LYS A 2 18.93 15.60 31.73
N LYS A 3 18.62 14.72 32.70
CA LYS A 3 18.75 13.24 32.55
C LYS A 3 17.70 12.64 31.58
N THR A 4 16.48 13.17 31.59
CA THR A 4 15.40 12.73 30.69
C THR A 4 15.68 13.16 29.24
N LEU A 5 16.19 14.37 29.02
CA LEU A 5 16.62 14.82 27.68
C LEU A 5 17.76 13.95 27.13
N LEU A 6 18.74 13.61 27.96
CA LEU A 6 19.85 12.73 27.57
C LEU A 6 19.36 11.32 27.20
N MET A 7 18.40 10.78 27.95
CA MET A 7 17.81 9.46 27.67
C MET A 7 17.03 9.44 26.35
N VAL A 8 16.28 10.51 26.05
CA VAL A 8 15.61 10.67 24.76
C VAL A 8 16.62 10.80 23.62
N ALA A 9 17.70 11.57 23.81
CA ALA A 9 18.75 11.70 22.81
C ALA A 9 19.41 10.34 22.50
N PHE A 10 19.75 9.54 23.53
CA PHE A 10 20.29 8.20 23.32
C PHE A 10 19.30 7.25 22.63
N ALA A 11 18.00 7.36 22.94
CA ALA A 11 16.95 6.59 22.27
C ALA A 11 16.80 6.97 20.79
N MET A 12 16.98 8.24 20.41
CA MET A 12 16.95 8.66 19.01
C MET A 12 18.22 8.27 18.24
N ILE A 13 19.39 8.30 18.89
CA ILE A 13 20.65 7.89 18.26
C ILE A 13 20.65 6.38 17.99
N SER A 14 20.09 5.58 18.90
CA SER A 14 20.00 4.13 18.71
C SER A 14 19.07 3.78 17.56
N THR A 15 17.90 4.42 17.41
CA THR A 15 17.01 4.18 16.27
C THR A 15 17.63 4.59 14.93
N ALA A 16 18.40 5.67 14.89
CA ALA A 16 19.14 6.09 13.70
C ALA A 16 20.24 5.08 13.29
N ALA A 17 20.92 4.45 14.25
CA ALA A 17 21.93 3.42 13.97
C ALA A 17 21.33 2.14 13.36
N PHE A 18 20.11 1.77 13.72
CA PHE A 18 19.42 0.60 13.13
C PHE A 18 18.83 0.87 11.74
N ALA A 19 18.67 2.13 11.32
CA ALA A 19 18.19 2.51 9.99
C ALA A 19 19.20 2.21 8.86
N GLN A 20 20.49 1.98 9.21
CA GLN A 20 21.56 1.73 8.24
C GLN A 20 21.61 0.28 7.73
N LYS A 21 20.77 -0.62 8.26
CA LYS A 21 20.72 -1.99 7.73
C LYS A 21 19.88 -2.06 6.47
N ASP A 22 20.53 -2.55 5.43
CA ASP A 22 19.99 -2.89 4.11
C ASP A 22 18.75 -3.83 4.22
N SER A 23 18.83 -4.82 5.12
CA SER A 23 17.70 -5.68 5.49
C SER A 23 16.84 -5.04 6.58
N GLY A 24 15.52 -5.15 6.45
CA GLY A 24 14.59 -4.53 7.39
C GLY A 24 13.18 -5.05 7.23
N PHE A 25 12.28 -4.57 8.05
CA PHE A 25 10.84 -4.84 7.93
C PHE A 25 10.08 -3.54 8.08
N GLY A 26 8.84 -3.52 7.62
CA GLY A 26 8.01 -2.34 7.73
C GLY A 26 6.54 -2.65 7.53
N ILE A 27 5.75 -1.62 7.71
CA ILE A 27 4.32 -1.61 7.39
C ILE A 27 4.12 -0.83 6.10
N LYS A 28 3.07 -1.18 5.36
CA LYS A 28 2.58 -0.40 4.23
C LYS A 28 1.08 -0.23 4.35
N ALA A 29 0.57 0.94 4.01
CA ALA A 29 -0.85 1.19 3.90
C ALA A 29 -1.10 2.16 2.75
N GLY A 30 -2.23 2.03 2.10
CA GLY A 30 -2.58 2.87 0.97
C GLY A 30 -4.04 2.77 0.59
N LEU A 31 -4.51 3.74 -0.18
CA LEU A 31 -5.83 3.75 -0.76
C LEU A 31 -5.74 3.27 -2.21
N ASN A 32 -6.75 2.55 -2.68
CA ASN A 32 -6.86 2.11 -4.06
C ASN A 32 -8.19 2.55 -4.65
N TYR A 33 -8.15 3.19 -5.82
CA TYR A 33 -9.34 3.54 -6.59
C TYR A 33 -9.48 2.55 -7.74
N ASN A 34 -10.52 1.72 -7.71
CA ASN A 34 -10.76 0.76 -8.79
C ASN A 34 -11.69 1.37 -9.83
N LYS A 35 -11.14 1.93 -10.90
CA LYS A 35 -11.94 2.17 -12.12
C LYS A 35 -12.06 0.85 -12.88
N ASN A 36 -12.97 -0.02 -12.45
CA ASN A 36 -13.45 -1.10 -13.32
C ASN A 36 -14.42 -0.43 -14.31
N GLY A 37 -13.88 -0.01 -15.46
CA GLY A 37 -14.61 0.67 -16.51
C GLY A 37 -15.01 -0.31 -17.59
N ASP A 38 -16.27 -0.23 -18.03
CA ASP A 38 -16.55 -0.40 -19.44
C ASP A 38 -16.00 0.86 -20.13
N LEU A 39 -14.81 0.74 -20.72
CA LEU A 39 -14.05 1.86 -21.29
C LEU A 39 -14.48 2.20 -22.72
N THR A 40 -15.65 1.73 -23.18
CA THR A 40 -15.99 1.75 -24.61
C THR A 40 -17.14 2.67 -25.05
N GLU A 41 -17.96 3.25 -24.16
CA GLU A 41 -19.10 4.08 -24.64
C GLU A 41 -19.18 5.56 -24.21
N ASP A 42 -18.49 6.04 -23.15
CA ASP A 42 -18.80 7.39 -22.61
C ASP A 42 -17.64 8.42 -22.67
N VAL A 43 -17.09 8.64 -23.86
CA VAL A 43 -16.12 9.74 -24.11
C VAL A 43 -16.81 11.12 -24.20
N VAL A 44 -18.15 11.19 -24.24
CA VAL A 44 -18.86 12.46 -24.50
C VAL A 44 -19.23 13.24 -23.21
N ASN A 45 -19.33 12.60 -22.03
CA ASN A 45 -19.82 13.25 -20.80
C ASN A 45 -18.98 12.98 -19.54
N SER A 46 -17.65 12.87 -19.69
CA SER A 46 -16.78 12.25 -18.68
C SER A 46 -16.55 13.04 -17.38
N ALA A 47 -17.03 14.27 -17.21
CA ALA A 47 -16.80 15.03 -15.96
C ALA A 47 -17.83 14.68 -14.85
N ASP A 48 -19.10 14.53 -15.22
CA ASP A 48 -20.19 14.29 -14.27
C ASP A 48 -20.28 12.80 -13.86
N ASP A 49 -19.90 11.92 -14.77
CA ASP A 49 -19.95 10.47 -14.58
C ASP A 49 -18.77 9.92 -13.76
N ILE A 50 -17.65 10.66 -13.74
CA ILE A 50 -16.54 10.40 -12.82
C ILE A 50 -16.95 10.66 -11.38
N ILE A 51 -17.77 11.69 -11.12
CA ILE A 51 -18.22 12.02 -9.77
C ILE A 51 -19.26 10.99 -9.28
N LYS A 52 -20.19 10.57 -10.15
CA LYS A 52 -21.21 9.56 -9.80
C LYS A 52 -20.67 8.12 -9.72
N GLY A 53 -19.73 7.75 -10.59
CA GLY A 53 -19.09 6.44 -10.57
C GLY A 53 -17.97 6.25 -9.53
N ALA A 54 -17.51 7.34 -8.90
CA ALA A 54 -16.45 7.32 -7.89
C ALA A 54 -16.93 6.95 -6.48
N ASP A 55 -18.18 7.28 -6.13
CA ASP A 55 -18.71 7.08 -4.77
C ASP A 55 -18.72 5.61 -4.34
N GLY A 56 -18.78 4.70 -5.32
CA GLY A 56 -18.83 3.26 -5.06
C GLY A 56 -17.48 2.55 -4.96
N LYS A 57 -16.36 3.08 -5.48
CA LYS A 57 -15.20 2.24 -5.90
C LYS A 57 -13.87 2.49 -5.17
N VAL A 58 -13.94 3.00 -3.94
CA VAL A 58 -12.75 3.26 -3.10
C VAL A 58 -12.44 2.03 -2.23
N GLY A 59 -11.18 1.62 -2.22
CA GLY A 59 -10.66 0.59 -1.34
C GLY A 59 -9.41 1.05 -0.58
N TYR A 60 -9.00 0.25 0.39
CA TYR A 60 -7.76 0.44 1.12
C TYR A 60 -7.01 -0.88 1.24
N HIS A 61 -5.70 -0.78 1.43
CA HIS A 61 -4.86 -1.90 1.81
C HIS A 61 -3.97 -1.54 2.99
N ILE A 62 -3.69 -2.54 3.83
CA ILE A 62 -2.73 -2.48 4.92
C ILE A 62 -1.92 -3.77 4.90
N GLY A 63 -0.63 -3.69 5.18
CA GLY A 63 0.22 -4.85 5.14
C GLY A 63 1.55 -4.66 5.84
N PHE A 64 2.26 -5.77 5.95
CA PHE A 64 3.60 -5.85 6.49
C PHE A 64 4.53 -6.38 5.41
N TRP A 65 5.80 -5.97 5.44
CA TRP A 65 6.82 -6.51 4.57
C TRP A 65 8.09 -6.76 5.35
N GLY A 66 8.83 -7.78 4.95
CA GLY A 66 10.20 -8.04 5.39
C GLY A 66 11.12 -8.03 4.18
N LYS A 67 12.31 -7.46 4.28
CA LYS A 67 13.31 -7.35 3.22
C LYS A 67 14.60 -8.00 3.70
N LEU A 68 15.05 -9.01 2.97
CA LEU A 68 16.31 -9.70 3.15
C LEU A 68 17.23 -9.29 2.00
N ASP A 69 18.29 -8.56 2.34
CA ASP A 69 19.26 -8.06 1.38
C ASP A 69 20.48 -8.99 1.27
N PHE A 70 20.87 -9.26 0.04
CA PHE A 70 22.10 -9.94 -0.37
C PHE A 70 22.98 -8.93 -1.15
N PRO A 71 24.25 -9.27 -1.46
CA PRO A 71 25.18 -8.32 -2.11
C PRO A 71 24.68 -7.70 -3.41
N LYS A 72 23.91 -8.45 -4.22
CA LYS A 72 23.37 -7.98 -5.51
C LYS A 72 21.87 -8.20 -5.67
N LEU A 73 21.25 -8.91 -4.75
CA LEU A 73 19.85 -9.34 -4.83
C LEU A 73 19.16 -9.01 -3.52
N TYR A 74 17.83 -8.94 -3.55
CA TYR A 74 17.04 -8.89 -2.33
C TYR A 74 15.75 -9.66 -2.52
N VAL A 75 15.26 -10.24 -1.43
CA VAL A 75 13.96 -10.89 -1.36
C VAL A 75 13.09 -10.13 -0.38
N ARG A 76 11.87 -9.79 -0.78
CA ARG A 76 10.90 -9.07 0.05
C ARG A 76 9.54 -9.78 0.07
N PRO A 77 9.30 -10.70 1.03
CA PRO A 77 7.94 -11.16 1.32
C PRO A 77 7.08 -10.03 1.89
N GLU A 78 5.82 -10.00 1.49
CA GLU A 78 4.82 -9.06 2.02
C GLU A 78 3.53 -9.81 2.37
N LEU A 79 2.80 -9.31 3.36
CA LEU A 79 1.47 -9.77 3.76
C LEU A 79 0.52 -8.59 3.67
N VAL A 80 -0.48 -8.66 2.80
CA VAL A 80 -1.30 -7.49 2.45
C VAL A 80 -2.77 -7.85 2.56
N TYR A 81 -3.47 -7.19 3.48
CA TYR A 81 -4.92 -7.18 3.53
C TYR A 81 -5.44 -6.02 2.67
N THR A 82 -6.31 -6.30 1.71
CA THR A 82 -6.98 -5.27 0.91
C THR A 82 -8.47 -5.42 1.05
N LYS A 83 -9.17 -4.32 1.28
CA LYS A 83 -10.63 -4.24 1.25
C LYS A 83 -11.04 -3.22 0.20
N THR A 84 -11.84 -3.65 -0.76
CA THR A 84 -12.43 -2.79 -1.78
C THR A 84 -13.93 -2.83 -1.64
N LYS A 85 -14.56 -1.67 -1.47
CA LYS A 85 -15.99 -1.52 -1.64
C LYS A 85 -16.26 -1.16 -3.09
N SER A 86 -17.27 -1.78 -3.69
CA SER A 86 -17.75 -1.50 -5.04
C SER A 86 -19.27 -1.51 -5.00
N SER A 87 -19.89 -0.34 -4.88
CA SER A 87 -21.34 -0.21 -5.08
C SER A 87 -21.61 -0.11 -6.58
N TYR A 88 -22.39 -1.05 -7.11
CA TYR A 88 -22.88 -1.01 -8.49
C TYR A 88 -24.39 -0.75 -8.45
N GLU A 89 -24.83 0.39 -8.99
CA GLU A 89 -26.24 0.63 -9.26
C GLU A 89 -26.62 -0.08 -10.56
N VAL A 90 -27.29 -1.23 -10.44
CA VAL A 90 -27.95 -1.88 -11.59
C VAL A 90 -29.45 -1.81 -11.34
N ALA A 91 -30.16 -1.19 -12.29
CA ALA A 91 -31.62 -1.11 -12.41
C ALA A 91 -32.41 -1.73 -11.24
N THR A 92 -32.88 -0.87 -10.33
CA THR A 92 -33.78 -1.18 -9.20
C THR A 92 -33.23 -2.05 -8.06
N SER A 93 -31.92 -2.34 -7.98
CA SER A 93 -31.33 -2.96 -6.78
C SER A 93 -29.86 -2.56 -6.57
N THR A 94 -29.55 -1.91 -5.44
CA THR A 94 -28.18 -1.63 -4.99
C THR A 94 -27.54 -2.94 -4.51
N ASN A 95 -26.54 -3.44 -5.24
CA ASN A 95 -25.75 -4.58 -4.79
C ASN A 95 -24.37 -4.10 -4.30
N ASP A 96 -24.16 -4.16 -2.99
CA ASP A 96 -22.89 -3.82 -2.36
C ASP A 96 -21.89 -4.97 -2.54
N TYR A 97 -20.87 -4.75 -3.38
CA TYR A 97 -19.80 -5.71 -3.59
C TYR A 97 -18.60 -5.38 -2.70
N ASP A 98 -18.56 -6.00 -1.52
CA ASP A 98 -17.46 -5.90 -0.56
C ASP A 98 -16.44 -7.03 -0.84
N ILE A 99 -15.32 -6.71 -1.48
CA ILE A 99 -14.21 -7.66 -1.68
C ILE A 99 -13.19 -7.47 -0.57
N SER A 100 -12.84 -8.55 0.11
CA SER A 100 -11.68 -8.60 0.98
C SER A 100 -10.72 -9.69 0.53
N LYS A 101 -9.42 -9.37 0.51
CA LYS A 101 -8.37 -10.29 0.09
C LYS A 101 -7.18 -10.21 1.03
N LEU A 102 -6.51 -11.34 1.19
CA LEU A 102 -5.25 -11.47 1.93
C LEU A 102 -4.20 -12.05 0.97
N ASP A 103 -3.28 -11.19 0.54
CA ASP A 103 -2.24 -11.54 -0.43
C ASP A 103 -0.89 -11.74 0.28
N ILE A 104 -0.11 -12.71 -0.17
CA ILE A 104 1.27 -12.96 0.31
C ILE A 104 2.26 -12.92 -0.87
N PRO A 105 2.49 -11.75 -1.49
CA PRO A 105 3.45 -11.65 -2.58
C PRO A 105 4.89 -11.78 -2.08
N VAL A 106 5.76 -12.36 -2.90
CA VAL A 106 7.21 -12.41 -2.64
C VAL A 106 7.92 -11.70 -3.79
N LEU A 107 8.59 -10.59 -3.49
CA LEU A 107 9.34 -9.81 -4.47
C LEU A 107 10.80 -10.26 -4.50
N LEU A 108 11.37 -10.37 -5.69
CA LEU A 108 12.80 -10.55 -5.93
C LEU A 108 13.30 -9.32 -6.69
N GLY A 109 14.37 -8.68 -6.21
CA GLY A 109 14.95 -7.53 -6.89
C GLY A 109 16.47 -7.61 -6.97
N TYR A 110 17.04 -6.87 -7.93
CA TYR A 110 18.47 -6.80 -8.21
C TYR A 110 18.99 -5.38 -7.96
N LYS A 111 20.11 -5.26 -7.25
CA LYS A 111 20.77 -3.99 -6.94
C LYS A 111 21.68 -3.59 -8.10
N ILE A 112 21.24 -2.65 -8.95
CA ILE A 112 22.00 -2.19 -10.13
C ILE A 112 23.10 -1.19 -9.72
N ILE A 113 22.80 -0.31 -8.79
CA ILE A 113 23.74 0.64 -8.20
C ILE A 113 24.00 0.15 -6.77
N GLY A 114 25.28 0.10 -6.37
CA GLY A 114 25.69 -0.36 -5.04
C GLY A 114 25.09 0.48 -3.90
N PRO A 115 25.21 0.01 -2.64
CA PRO A 115 24.71 0.77 -1.49
C PRO A 115 25.41 2.15 -1.44
N LEU A 116 24.61 3.21 -1.36
CA LEU A 116 25.06 4.57 -1.01
C LEU A 116 25.28 4.67 0.50
#